data_AF-A0A658IKV4-F1
#
_entry.id   AF-A0A658IKV4-F1
#
_cell.length_a   1.000
_cell.length_b   1.000
_cell.length_c   1.000
_cell.angle_alpha   90.00
_cell.angle_beta   90.00
_cell.angle_gamma   90.00
#
_symmetry.space_group_name_H-M   'P 1'
#
loop_
_entity.id
_entity.type
_entity.pdbx_description
1 polymer ?
#
loop_
_entity_poly.entity_id
_entity_poly.type
_entity_poly.pdbx_seq_one_letter_code
_entity_poly.pdbx_strand_id
1 'polypeptide(L)'
;IYSDGTNYYVEVSFAATADTSKGGFLKVDVDSSNGKVSIPTTAASAVAAKPAGVKEVSEVQGKIAASTDVKNQLTAGGIDAGVAANAEMVKMSYTDKNGKTIDGGYAVKVGNDYYAATQKKDGSFSVNTTSYTADDGTSKTALNQLGGADGKTEVVSIGGKTYAASKAEGHN
;
A
#
# COMPACT_ATOMS: atom_id res chain seq x y z
N ILE A 1 -2.00 12.90 14.12
CA ILE A 1 -1.70 13.70 12.90
C ILE A 1 -3.01 13.98 12.18
N TYR A 2 -3.11 15.08 11.44
CA TYR A 2 -4.28 15.39 10.63
C TYR A 2 -3.96 15.41 9.15
N SER A 3 -4.85 14.90 8.29
CA SER A 3 -4.67 14.89 6.84
C SER A 3 -5.97 15.10 6.07
N ASP A 4 -5.87 15.72 4.89
CA ASP A 4 -6.91 15.81 3.87
C ASP A 4 -6.75 14.73 2.77
N GLY A 5 -5.82 13.78 2.97
CA GLY A 5 -5.44 12.74 2.00
C GLY A 5 -4.20 13.09 1.16
N THR A 6 -3.77 14.35 1.15
CA THR A 6 -2.57 14.82 0.42
C THR A 6 -1.58 15.55 1.32
N ASN A 7 -2.06 16.48 2.15
CA ASN A 7 -1.28 17.24 3.10
C ASN A 7 -1.41 16.65 4.50
N TYR A 8 -0.38 16.86 5.32
CA TYR A 8 -0.38 16.47 6.72
C TYR A 8 -0.11 17.66 7.63
N TYR A 9 -0.73 17.64 8.80
CA TYR A 9 -0.64 18.69 9.81
C TYR A 9 -0.47 18.07 11.19
N VAL A 10 0.36 18.69 12.02
CA VAL A 10 0.46 18.41 13.47
C VAL A 10 0.00 19.64 14.23
N GLU A 11 -0.71 19.42 15.33
CA GLU A 11 -0.99 20.49 16.28
C GLU A 11 0.22 20.63 17.21
N VAL A 12 0.78 21.83 17.27
CA VAL A 12 1.97 22.16 18.06
C VAL A 12 1.56 23.15 19.15
N SER A 13 1.96 22.86 20.38
CA SER A 13 1.77 23.74 21.54
C SER A 13 3.11 24.05 22.19
N PHE A 14 3.27 25.28 22.69
CA PHE A 14 4.48 25.72 23.39
C PHE A 14 4.19 25.96 24.87
N ALA A 15 5.06 25.45 25.73
CA ALA A 15 4.93 25.62 27.18
C ALA A 15 5.37 27.01 27.67
N ALA A 16 6.31 27.65 26.98
CA ALA A 16 6.79 28.98 27.32
C ALA A 16 5.78 30.04 26.85
N THR A 17 5.35 30.91 27.77
CA THR A 17 4.34 31.95 27.50
C THR A 17 4.71 32.86 26.32
N ALA A 18 6.00 33.19 26.19
CA ALA A 18 6.53 34.01 25.11
C ALA A 18 6.36 33.39 23.70
N ASP A 19 6.17 32.07 23.62
CA ASP A 19 6.09 31.30 22.38
C ASP A 19 4.69 30.76 22.10
N THR A 20 3.71 30.99 22.97
CA THR A 20 2.33 30.49 22.81
C THR A 20 1.68 30.93 21.49
N SER A 21 2.03 32.13 21.00
CA SER A 21 1.58 32.67 19.71
C SER A 21 2.13 31.92 18.48
N LYS A 22 3.14 31.05 18.67
CA LYS A 22 3.70 30.18 17.63
C LYS A 22 2.96 28.84 17.54
N GLY A 23 2.07 28.54 18.49
CA GLY A 23 1.26 27.32 18.51
C GLY A 23 0.17 27.31 17.44
N GLY A 24 -0.32 26.11 17.12
CA GLY A 24 -1.36 25.88 16.11
C GLY A 24 -1.05 24.68 15.23
N PHE A 25 -1.67 24.61 14.07
CA PHE A 25 -1.53 23.53 13.10
C PHE A 25 -0.38 23.82 12.13
N LEU A 26 0.67 23.03 12.22
CA LEU A 26 1.85 23.11 11.37
C LEU A 26 1.78 22.08 10.24
N LYS A 27 1.98 22.51 8.99
CA LYS A 27 2.13 21.59 7.86
C LYS A 27 3.44 20.81 8.00
N VAL A 28 3.37 19.50 7.88
CA VAL A 28 4.52 18.59 7.99
C VAL A 28 4.63 17.71 6.75
N ASP A 29 5.85 17.23 6.50
CA ASP A 29 6.10 16.17 5.54
C ASP A 29 5.95 14.82 6.24
N VAL A 30 5.30 13.88 5.57
CA VAL A 30 5.22 12.48 5.99
C VAL A 30 5.84 11.63 4.91
N ASP A 31 6.89 10.89 5.26
CA ASP A 31 7.54 9.95 4.36
C ASP A 31 6.56 8.81 4.03
N SER A 32 6.24 8.65 2.75
CA SER A 32 5.25 7.67 2.31
C SER A 32 5.68 6.21 2.49
N SER A 33 6.99 5.96 2.66
CA SER A 33 7.55 4.60 2.78
C SER A 33 7.60 4.08 4.21
N ASN A 34 7.78 4.98 5.19
CA ASN A 34 8.00 4.60 6.59
C ASN A 34 7.15 5.41 7.59
N GLY A 35 6.35 6.37 7.12
CA GLY A 35 5.49 7.21 7.96
C GLY A 35 6.23 8.23 8.81
N LYS A 36 7.54 8.42 8.62
CA LYS A 36 8.33 9.39 9.39
C LYS A 36 7.82 10.80 9.12
N VAL A 37 7.53 11.49 10.21
CA VAL A 37 7.05 12.87 10.20
C VAL A 37 8.26 13.81 10.33
N SER A 38 8.32 14.83 9.49
CA SER A 38 9.34 15.89 9.58
C SER A 38 8.74 17.27 9.35
N ILE A 39 9.34 18.26 9.99
CA ILE A 39 9.03 19.66 9.71
C ILE A 39 9.83 20.06 8.45
N PRO A 40 9.18 20.58 7.38
CA PRO A 40 9.87 21.02 6.18
C PRO A 40 10.91 22.11 6.50
N THR A 41 12.00 22.13 5.74
CA THR A 41 13.10 23.11 5.90
C THR A 41 12.63 24.55 5.72
N THR A 42 11.61 24.76 4.89
CA THR A 42 10.86 26.02 4.79
C THR A 42 9.54 25.86 5.53
N ALA A 43 9.60 25.81 6.87
CA ALA A 43 8.41 25.66 7.69
C ALA A 43 7.46 26.84 7.45
N ALA A 44 6.23 26.56 6.98
CA ALA A 44 5.15 27.52 7.03
C ALA A 44 4.82 27.83 8.51
N SER A 45 4.40 29.05 8.81
CA SER A 45 3.99 29.40 10.17
C SER A 45 2.79 28.57 10.65
N ALA A 46 2.76 28.35 11.97
CA ALA A 46 1.58 27.96 12.74
C ALA A 46 0.28 28.58 12.20
N VAL A 47 -0.76 27.82 11.81
CA VAL A 47 -2.11 28.41 11.68
C VAL A 47 -2.95 28.08 12.91
N ALA A 48 -3.59 29.08 13.51
CA ALA A 48 -4.31 28.89 14.78
C ALA A 48 -5.53 27.96 14.65
N ALA A 49 -6.24 28.01 13.52
CA ALA A 49 -7.40 27.18 13.27
C ALA A 49 -7.01 25.88 12.55
N LYS A 50 -7.69 24.78 12.89
CA LYS A 50 -7.57 23.52 12.17
C LYS A 50 -7.93 23.73 10.70
N PRO A 51 -7.06 23.37 9.74
CA PRO A 51 -7.38 23.49 8.32
C PRO A 51 -8.67 22.77 7.94
N ALA A 52 -9.45 23.32 7.02
CA ALA A 52 -10.71 22.71 6.59
C ALA A 52 -10.47 21.36 5.90
N GLY A 53 -11.35 20.38 6.15
CA GLY A 53 -11.31 19.08 5.49
C GLY A 53 -10.31 18.07 6.05
N VAL A 54 -9.42 18.46 6.96
CA VAL A 54 -8.45 17.53 7.56
C VAL A 54 -9.08 16.69 8.67
N LYS A 55 -8.79 15.38 8.66
CA LYS A 55 -9.25 14.41 9.66
C LYS A 55 -8.06 13.82 10.40
N GLU A 56 -8.28 13.36 11.62
CA GLU A 56 -7.23 12.65 12.35
C GLU A 56 -6.92 11.32 11.64
N VAL A 57 -5.64 11.06 11.44
CA VAL A 57 -5.15 9.84 10.80
C VAL A 57 -3.99 9.26 11.60
N SER A 58 -3.93 7.93 11.62
CA SER A 58 -2.88 7.14 12.26
C SER A 58 -1.94 6.46 11.25
N GLU A 59 -2.26 6.54 9.96
CA GLU A 59 -1.52 5.90 8.86
C GLU A 59 -1.25 6.89 7.74
N VAL A 60 -0.25 6.58 6.90
CA VAL A 60 0.01 7.32 5.66
C VAL A 60 -1.21 7.19 4.74
N GLN A 61 -1.77 8.33 4.37
CA GLN A 61 -2.84 8.53 3.42
C GLN A 61 -2.30 8.71 1.98
N GLY A 62 -3.15 8.41 1.00
CA GLY A 62 -2.90 8.63 -0.41
C GLY A 62 -2.19 7.46 -1.10
N LYS A 63 -1.65 7.74 -2.29
CA LYS A 63 -0.92 6.76 -3.12
C LYS A 63 0.42 6.43 -2.46
N ILE A 64 0.54 5.22 -1.91
CA ILE A 64 1.82 4.70 -1.40
C ILE A 64 2.53 3.98 -2.54
N ALA A 65 3.60 4.55 -3.07
CA ALA A 65 4.36 3.88 -4.13
C ALA A 65 5.00 2.59 -3.61
N ALA A 66 4.95 1.52 -4.42
CA ALA A 66 5.67 0.28 -4.11
C ALA A 66 7.20 0.51 -4.08
N SER A 67 7.89 -0.26 -3.25
CA SER A 67 9.36 -0.22 -3.18
C SER A 67 9.99 -0.75 -4.47
N THR A 68 11.27 -0.43 -4.70
CA THR A 68 12.03 -0.96 -5.84
C THR A 68 12.02 -2.50 -5.87
N ASP A 69 12.16 -3.14 -4.71
CA ASP A 69 12.16 -4.61 -4.62
C ASP A 69 10.81 -5.23 -5.00
N VAL A 70 9.70 -4.59 -4.61
CA VAL A 70 8.36 -5.02 -5.01
C VAL A 70 8.19 -4.86 -6.52
N LYS A 71 8.63 -3.73 -7.09
CA LYS A 71 8.58 -3.50 -8.54
C LYS A 71 9.39 -4.54 -9.31
N ASN A 72 10.57 -4.89 -8.80
CA ASN A 72 11.41 -5.93 -9.40
C ASN A 72 10.74 -7.31 -9.34
N GLN A 73 10.05 -7.65 -8.24
CA GLN A 73 9.28 -8.90 -8.14
C GLN A 73 8.12 -8.95 -9.15
N LEU A 74 7.40 -7.84 -9.35
CA LEU A 74 6.35 -7.76 -10.36
C LEU A 74 6.91 -7.99 -11.77
N THR A 75 8.02 -7.32 -12.11
CA THR A 75 8.67 -7.49 -13.42
C THR A 75 9.17 -8.92 -13.62
N ALA A 76 9.80 -9.53 -12.60
CA ALA A 76 10.22 -10.92 -12.65
C ALA A 76 9.04 -11.90 -12.80
N GLY A 77 7.88 -11.54 -12.26
CA GLY A 77 6.61 -12.25 -12.43
C GLY A 77 5.88 -12.00 -13.76
N GLY A 78 6.50 -11.25 -14.68
CA GLY A 78 6.00 -11.04 -16.05
C GLY A 78 5.17 -9.77 -16.26
N ILE A 79 5.08 -8.88 -15.27
CA ILE A 79 4.45 -7.56 -15.46
C ILE A 79 5.40 -6.64 -16.23
N ASP A 80 4.87 -5.89 -17.19
CA ASP A 80 5.65 -4.89 -17.94
C ASP A 80 6.31 -3.86 -17.00
N ALA A 81 7.55 -3.49 -17.27
CA ALA A 81 8.32 -2.62 -16.40
C ALA A 81 7.72 -1.20 -16.27
N GLY A 82 7.12 -0.66 -17.34
CA GLY A 82 6.44 0.63 -17.31
C GLY A 82 5.16 0.59 -16.48
N VAL A 83 4.46 -0.54 -16.52
CA VAL A 83 3.29 -0.80 -15.68
C VAL A 83 3.69 -0.99 -14.21
N ALA A 84 4.70 -1.82 -13.93
CA ALA A 84 5.22 -2.06 -12.58
C ALA A 84 5.80 -0.79 -11.94
N ALA A 85 6.38 0.13 -12.73
CA ALA A 85 6.91 1.40 -12.22
C ALA A 85 5.85 2.24 -11.46
N ASN A 86 4.58 2.08 -11.83
CA ASN A 86 3.43 2.79 -11.28
C ASN A 86 2.75 2.07 -10.11
N ALA A 87 3.27 0.92 -9.68
CA ALA A 87 2.69 0.08 -8.64
C ALA A 87 2.52 0.79 -7.29
N GLU A 88 1.43 0.47 -6.59
CA GLU A 88 1.02 1.10 -5.34
C GLU A 88 0.78 0.04 -4.26
N MET A 89 1.30 0.26 -3.06
CA MET A 89 0.91 -0.52 -1.89
C MET A 89 -0.47 -0.06 -1.42
N VAL A 90 -1.36 -1.01 -1.16
CA VAL A 90 -2.70 -0.76 -0.64
C VAL A 90 -3.04 -1.74 0.47
N LYS A 91 -3.88 -1.31 1.40
CA LYS A 91 -4.57 -2.19 2.35
C LYS A 91 -5.94 -2.52 1.78
N MET A 92 -6.23 -3.80 1.59
CA MET A 92 -7.50 -4.23 1.00
C MET A 92 -8.64 -4.07 1.99
N SER A 93 -9.84 -3.80 1.47
CA SER A 93 -11.08 -3.74 2.25
C SER A 93 -12.21 -4.32 1.41
N TYR A 94 -13.05 -5.14 2.03
CA TYR A 94 -14.13 -5.85 1.34
C TYR A 94 -15.45 -5.55 2.03
N THR A 95 -16.42 -5.08 1.25
CA THR A 95 -17.77 -4.78 1.75
C THR A 95 -18.74 -5.79 1.18
N ASP A 96 -19.47 -6.48 2.05
CA ASP A 96 -20.48 -7.44 1.63
C ASP A 96 -21.77 -6.75 1.14
N LYS A 97 -22.70 -7.55 0.61
CA LYS A 97 -24.01 -7.08 0.15
C LYS A 97 -24.87 -6.41 1.23
N ASN A 98 -24.51 -6.57 2.51
CA ASN A 98 -25.21 -6.01 3.65
C ASN A 98 -24.56 -4.69 4.13
N GLY A 99 -23.54 -4.19 3.43
CA GLY A 99 -22.83 -2.97 3.78
C GLY A 99 -21.83 -3.17 4.93
N LYS A 100 -21.55 -4.41 5.34
CA LYS A 100 -20.53 -4.69 6.35
C LYS A 100 -19.16 -4.76 5.68
N THR A 101 -18.25 -3.92 6.16
CA THR A 101 -16.87 -3.87 5.68
C THR A 101 -15.94 -4.64 6.61
N ILE A 102 -15.02 -5.41 6.01
CA ILE A 102 -13.90 -6.03 6.71
C ILE A 102 -12.57 -5.61 6.09
N ASP A 103 -11.55 -5.47 6.91
CA ASP A 103 -10.19 -5.24 6.43
C ASP A 103 -9.58 -6.54 5.92
N GLY A 104 -8.99 -6.48 4.73
CA GLY A 104 -8.21 -7.55 4.11
C GLY A 104 -6.72 -7.48 4.42
N GLY A 105 -5.91 -8.27 3.72
CA GLY A 105 -4.45 -8.16 3.77
C GLY A 105 -3.91 -6.96 3.00
N TYR A 106 -2.59 -6.92 2.80
CA TYR A 106 -1.95 -5.97 1.90
C TYR A 106 -1.96 -6.48 0.46
N ALA A 107 -1.95 -5.55 -0.49
CA ALA A 107 -1.80 -5.85 -1.90
C ALA A 107 -0.96 -4.80 -2.60
N VAL A 108 -0.45 -5.17 -3.77
CA VAL A 108 0.16 -4.25 -4.73
C VAL A 108 -0.82 -4.02 -5.87
N LYS A 109 -1.33 -2.80 -5.97
CA LYS A 109 -2.18 -2.37 -7.08
C LYS A 109 -1.32 -2.04 -8.29
N VAL A 110 -1.68 -2.62 -9.43
CA VAL A 110 -1.00 -2.43 -10.71
C VAL A 110 -2.07 -2.24 -11.78
N GLY A 111 -2.26 -1.00 -12.24
CA GLY A 111 -3.41 -0.67 -13.08
C GLY A 111 -4.73 -0.96 -12.35
N ASN A 112 -5.48 -1.94 -12.86
CA ASN A 112 -6.75 -2.39 -12.28
C ASN A 112 -6.60 -3.69 -11.46
N ASP A 113 -5.45 -4.34 -11.51
CA ASP A 113 -5.19 -5.60 -10.84
C ASP A 113 -4.60 -5.38 -9.44
N TYR A 114 -4.83 -6.33 -8.56
CA TYR A 114 -4.33 -6.34 -7.19
C TYR A 114 -3.58 -7.64 -6.94
N TYR A 115 -2.29 -7.56 -6.60
CA TYR A 115 -1.49 -8.72 -6.28
C TYR A 115 -1.32 -8.84 -4.77
N ALA A 116 -1.62 -10.00 -4.19
CA ALA A 116 -1.50 -10.23 -2.76
C ALA A 116 -0.06 -9.97 -2.31
N ALA A 117 0.11 -9.31 -1.17
CA ALA A 117 1.41 -8.99 -0.62
C ALA A 117 1.47 -9.27 0.87
N THR A 118 2.65 -9.69 1.32
CA THR A 118 2.93 -9.96 2.72
C THR A 118 3.95 -8.95 3.24
N GLN A 119 3.65 -8.38 4.41
CA GLN A 119 4.64 -7.62 5.17
C GLN A 119 5.55 -8.59 5.92
N LYS A 120 6.85 -8.48 5.68
CA LYS A 120 7.88 -9.25 6.37
C LYS A 120 8.13 -8.69 7.76
N LYS A 121 8.87 -9.45 8.57
CA LYS A 121 9.21 -9.06 9.96
C LYS A 121 10.02 -7.76 10.05
N ASP A 122 10.79 -7.43 9.01
CA ASP A 122 11.56 -6.19 8.90
C ASP A 122 10.72 -4.99 8.43
N GLY A 123 9.41 -5.19 8.21
CA GLY A 123 8.48 -4.16 7.74
C GLY A 123 8.43 -4.03 6.22
N SER A 124 9.35 -4.64 5.47
CA SER A 124 9.34 -4.63 4.00
C SER A 124 8.20 -5.49 3.44
N PHE A 125 7.82 -5.27 2.19
CA PHE A 125 6.77 -6.03 1.52
C PHE A 125 7.35 -6.96 0.45
N SER A 126 6.73 -8.12 0.28
CA SER A 126 6.92 -9.00 -0.88
C SER A 126 5.60 -9.37 -1.51
N VAL A 127 5.60 -9.50 -2.84
CA VAL A 127 4.43 -10.00 -3.58
C VAL A 127 4.36 -11.51 -3.35
N ASN A 128 3.17 -12.01 -3.02
CA ASN A 128 2.93 -13.44 -2.86
C ASN A 128 3.05 -14.12 -4.24
N THR A 129 3.65 -15.30 -4.25
CA THR A 129 3.82 -16.12 -5.43
C THR A 129 3.46 -17.56 -5.15
N THR A 130 3.09 -18.29 -6.21
CA THR A 130 2.87 -19.73 -6.17
C THR A 130 3.87 -20.41 -7.10
N SER A 131 4.61 -21.37 -6.54
CA SER A 131 5.54 -22.22 -7.29
C SER A 131 4.81 -23.43 -7.88
N TYR A 132 5.15 -23.79 -9.12
CA TYR A 132 4.62 -24.95 -9.83
C TYR A 132 5.67 -25.53 -10.79
N THR A 133 5.48 -26.77 -11.22
CA THR A 133 6.24 -27.39 -12.32
C THR A 133 5.47 -27.14 -13.61
N ALA A 134 6.10 -26.50 -14.59
CA ALA A 134 5.49 -26.28 -15.88
C ALA A 134 5.51 -27.54 -16.74
N ASP A 135 4.73 -27.56 -17.83
CA ASP A 135 4.63 -28.68 -18.78
C ASP A 135 5.99 -29.14 -19.36
N ASP A 136 6.98 -28.25 -19.38
CA ASP A 136 8.36 -28.51 -19.82
C ASP A 136 9.23 -29.15 -18.72
N GLY A 137 8.66 -29.46 -17.55
CA GLY A 137 9.34 -30.02 -16.38
C GLY A 137 10.13 -29.01 -15.55
N THR A 138 10.13 -27.72 -15.91
CA THR A 138 10.87 -26.69 -15.17
C THR A 138 10.05 -26.08 -14.03
N SER A 139 10.72 -25.74 -12.93
CA SER A 139 10.08 -25.02 -11.82
C SER A 139 9.89 -23.55 -12.21
N LYS A 140 8.65 -23.06 -12.09
CA LYS A 140 8.26 -21.67 -12.34
C LYS A 140 7.47 -21.11 -11.17
N THR A 141 7.37 -19.79 -11.12
CA THR A 141 6.54 -19.07 -10.17
C THR A 141 5.53 -18.19 -10.90
N ALA A 142 4.35 -18.03 -10.33
CA ALA A 142 3.34 -17.09 -10.78
C ALA A 142 3.00 -16.10 -9.66
N LEU A 143 2.68 -14.85 -10.02
CA LEU A 143 2.21 -13.85 -9.06
C LEU A 143 0.79 -14.16 -8.61
N ASN A 144 0.51 -14.01 -7.32
CA ASN A 144 -0.82 -14.26 -6.76
C ASN A 144 -1.67 -13.00 -6.89
N GLN A 145 -2.62 -13.00 -7.81
CA GLN A 145 -3.60 -11.94 -7.98
C GLN A 145 -4.80 -12.18 -7.04
N LEU A 146 -5.36 -11.12 -6.48
CA LEU A 146 -6.63 -11.15 -5.77
C LEU A 146 -7.78 -11.10 -6.78
N GLY A 147 -8.61 -12.14 -6.77
CA GLY A 147 -9.71 -12.31 -7.70
C GLY A 147 -10.62 -13.45 -7.27
N GLY A 148 -10.96 -14.33 -8.20
CA GLY A 148 -11.97 -15.37 -7.99
C GLY A 148 -13.38 -14.80 -7.86
N ALA A 149 -14.36 -15.65 -7.56
CA ALA A 149 -15.77 -15.26 -7.51
C ALA A 149 -16.09 -14.26 -6.40
N ASP A 150 -15.25 -14.20 -5.35
CA ASP A 150 -15.41 -13.31 -4.20
C ASP A 150 -14.51 -12.06 -4.26
N GLY A 151 -13.69 -11.92 -5.30
CA GLY A 151 -12.77 -10.78 -5.50
C GLY A 151 -11.59 -10.72 -4.53
N LYS A 152 -11.42 -11.72 -3.67
CA LYS A 152 -10.38 -11.75 -2.63
C LYS A 152 -9.63 -13.07 -2.55
N THR A 153 -9.96 -14.04 -3.40
CA THR A 153 -9.25 -15.31 -3.51
C THR A 153 -7.94 -15.09 -4.24
N GLU A 154 -6.83 -15.62 -3.72
CA GLU A 154 -5.56 -15.65 -4.45
C GLU A 154 -5.66 -16.63 -5.64
N VAL A 155 -5.49 -16.09 -6.84
CA VAL A 155 -5.50 -16.81 -8.11
C VAL A 155 -4.21 -16.54 -8.87
N VAL A 156 -3.81 -17.48 -9.72
CA VAL A 156 -2.62 -17.39 -10.56
C VAL A 156 -2.97 -17.64 -12.02
N SER A 157 -2.27 -16.97 -12.92
CA SER A 157 -2.38 -17.18 -14.37
C SER A 157 -1.23 -18.05 -14.86
N ILE A 158 -1.54 -19.25 -15.34
CA ILE A 158 -0.57 -20.22 -15.86
C ILE A 158 -1.05 -20.69 -17.23
N GLY A 159 -0.23 -20.50 -18.27
CA GLY A 159 -0.57 -20.93 -19.63
C GLY A 159 -1.87 -20.33 -20.19
N GLY A 160 -2.21 -19.10 -19.79
CA GLY A 160 -3.44 -18.41 -20.20
C GLY A 160 -4.72 -18.90 -19.49
N LYS A 161 -4.59 -19.72 -18.45
CA LYS A 161 -5.70 -20.15 -17.58
C LYS A 161 -5.51 -19.63 -16.17
N THR A 162 -6.62 -19.38 -15.49
CA THR A 162 -6.63 -18.91 -14.10
C THR A 162 -6.97 -20.06 -13.16
N TYR A 163 -6.13 -20.25 -12.15
CA TYR A 163 -6.30 -21.28 -11.12
C TYR A 163 -6.29 -20.65 -9.74
N ALA A 164 -6.94 -21.28 -8.76
CA ALA A 164 -6.70 -20.93 -7.36
C ALA A 164 -5.23 -21.23 -7.01
N ALA A 165 -4.55 -20.30 -6.34
CA ALA A 165 -3.16 -20.45 -5.92
C ALA A 165 -2.94 -21.76 -5.14
N SER A 166 -3.85 -22.07 -4.21
CA SER A 166 -3.83 -23.30 -3.40
C SER A 166 -3.99 -24.61 -4.18
N LYS A 167 -4.43 -24.54 -5.44
CA LYS A 167 -4.55 -25.70 -6.34
C LYS A 167 -3.37 -25.81 -7.31
N ALA A 168 -2.74 -24.69 -7.64
CA ALA A 168 -1.55 -24.66 -8.48
C ALA A 168 -0.26 -24.94 -7.70
N GLU A 169 -0.26 -24.74 -6.38
CA GLU A 169 0.92 -24.90 -5.54
C GLU A 169 1.48 -26.33 -5.60
N GLY A 170 2.72 -26.45 -6.07
CA GLY A 170 3.42 -27.72 -6.22
C GLY A 170 2.83 -28.63 -7.32
N HIS A 171 1.89 -28.14 -8.12
CA HIS A 171 1.30 -28.90 -9.22
C HIS A 171 2.32 -29.12 -10.35
N ASN A 172 2.13 -30.19 -11.12
CA ASN A 172 2.77 -30.46 -12.41
C ASN A 172 1.66 -30.60 -13.44
#